data_AF-M6YNQ1-F1
#
_entry.id   AF-M6YNQ1-F1
#
_cell.length_a   1.000
_cell.length_b   1.000
_cell.length_c   1.000
_cell.angle_alpha   90.00
_cell.angle_beta   90.00
_cell.angle_gamma   90.00
#
_symmetry.space_group_name_H-M   'P 1'
#
loop_
_entity.id
_entity.type
_entity.pdbx_description
1 polymer ?
#
loop_
_entity_poly.entity_id
_entity_poly.type
_entity_poly.pdbx_seq_one_letter_code
_entity_poly.pdbx_strand_id
1 'polypeptide(L)'
;ENTSNVGYVVHNYAISLKEAILSSTEVAKAHGKKEVELKWGEKIYTKTSREGETVFERDYDGKGTKEYIRVTKDGFIEQKIKWNGQFGDFMAGQLSGEKTKYFNTRGEEVLLQPVKLVRDGGSQKLPLDPVDMKLANVTIENVKSDYEKQLRADYANNKKLKLTPDQIHARVKAEVEIYNRVADRTFKNSYVDEKGNAVAFGSDEFLKQVASPEFNGQNSTKKPDGMEIPIKVSIEYLRAKYPDGKGYVPNLAPWNEKIAGHKENLKTLSIELETTRKNPDLSEKAKSTFEKEMLNKISRETKELHSEENARRRRMEEFQKSSELIFGKNSKGEYNVSSDVIAKQTKTAICRVDTNYLQSRANGRMEASFGDYFVNKIEMGDIRPGTEQTKGLVWDNGYLKGYEKTYPEKDAIPDGFNASNAYTGEPLSHEYIHQQVTANMKPGQAIQVWVDTDSYGDLYRVNTKPGPNHYFKIGMDEKGRLFYLNHTNQTVQYYDSNSRLQRLEYGQPIPKEAWPYLRIFRVYK
;
A
#
# COMPACT_ATOMS: atom_id res chain seq x y z
N GLU A 1 -10.37 59.43 -19.60
CA GLU A 1 -10.51 58.55 -18.43
C GLU A 1 -10.00 57.17 -18.77
N ASN A 2 -9.29 56.57 -17.82
CA ASN A 2 -8.47 55.36 -17.94
C ASN A 2 -9.21 54.14 -18.49
N THR A 3 -8.59 53.42 -19.42
CA THR A 3 -8.12 52.04 -19.16
C THR A 3 -7.25 51.57 -20.32
N SER A 4 -6.01 51.30 -19.96
CA SER A 4 -4.93 50.72 -20.75
C SER A 4 -5.28 49.31 -21.21
N ASN A 5 -5.56 49.16 -22.51
CA ASN A 5 -5.28 47.94 -23.23
C ASN A 5 -3.75 47.80 -23.33
N VAL A 6 -3.14 47.16 -22.34
CA VAL A 6 -1.84 46.53 -22.55
C VAL A 6 -1.97 45.09 -22.07
N GLY A 7 -2.19 44.20 -23.03
CA GLY A 7 -1.98 42.77 -22.83
C GLY A 7 -0.51 42.57 -22.52
N TYR A 8 -0.20 42.16 -21.29
CA TYR A 8 1.14 41.75 -20.91
C TYR A 8 1.18 40.23 -20.80
N VAL A 9 1.98 39.63 -21.68
CA VAL A 9 2.29 38.20 -21.75
C VAL A 9 2.95 37.79 -20.43
N VAL A 10 2.22 37.01 -19.62
CA VAL A 10 2.79 36.29 -18.48
C VAL A 10 3.73 35.23 -19.04
N HIS A 11 5.03 35.36 -18.73
CA HIS A 11 6.10 34.49 -19.19
C HIS A 11 5.67 33.00 -19.22
N ASN A 12 5.67 32.41 -20.40
CA ASN A 12 5.39 30.99 -20.63
C ASN A 12 6.55 30.13 -20.10
N TYR A 13 6.71 30.06 -18.78
CA TYR A 13 7.56 29.05 -18.15
C TYR A 13 6.85 27.69 -18.25
N ALA A 14 7.20 26.98 -19.32
CA ALA A 14 6.73 25.62 -19.58
C ALA A 14 7.54 24.67 -18.69
N ILE A 15 6.93 24.26 -17.58
CA ILE A 15 7.32 23.02 -16.96
C ILE A 15 6.70 21.90 -17.81
N SER A 16 7.56 21.06 -18.39
CA SER A 16 7.13 19.95 -19.26
C SER A 16 6.10 19.06 -18.56
N LEU A 17 5.06 18.64 -19.30
CA LEU A 17 4.08 17.65 -18.83
C LEU A 17 4.70 16.25 -18.66
N LYS A 18 5.88 16.03 -19.25
CA LYS A 18 6.64 14.79 -19.17
C LYS A 18 8.12 15.13 -19.04
N GLU A 19 8.69 14.92 -17.86
CA GLU A 19 10.13 15.03 -17.62
C GLU A 19 10.78 13.65 -17.75
N ALA A 20 12.12 13.59 -17.79
CA ALA A 20 12.83 12.32 -17.87
C ALA A 20 12.57 11.45 -16.63
N ILE A 21 12.67 10.13 -16.76
CA ILE A 21 12.64 9.22 -15.61
C ILE A 21 13.89 9.49 -14.77
N LEU A 22 13.71 9.77 -13.47
CA LEU A 22 14.84 9.86 -12.55
C LEU A 22 15.34 8.45 -12.24
N SER A 23 16.62 8.18 -12.48
CA SER A 23 17.17 6.83 -12.30
C SER A 23 17.17 6.44 -10.80
N SER A 24 17.07 5.15 -10.52
CA SER A 24 17.15 4.62 -9.15
C SER A 24 18.44 5.03 -8.43
N THR A 25 19.55 5.15 -9.15
CA THR A 25 20.83 5.66 -8.65
C THR A 25 20.73 7.11 -8.20
N GLU A 26 20.11 7.98 -8.99
CA GLU A 26 19.96 9.40 -8.65
C GLU A 26 18.94 9.61 -7.52
N VAL A 27 17.89 8.77 -7.45
CA VAL A 27 16.98 8.72 -6.29
C VAL A 27 17.75 8.37 -5.00
N ALA A 28 18.65 7.38 -5.04
CA ALA A 28 19.47 7.03 -3.89
C ALA A 28 20.42 8.17 -3.49
N LYS A 29 21.02 8.86 -4.48
CA LYS A 29 21.89 10.01 -4.23
C LYS A 29 21.18 11.18 -3.57
N ALA A 30 19.93 11.43 -3.94
CA ALA A 30 19.12 12.50 -3.36
C ALA A 30 18.97 12.40 -1.83
N HIS A 31 19.09 11.19 -1.28
CA HIS A 31 19.04 10.92 0.16
C HIS A 31 20.41 10.64 0.79
N GLY A 32 21.48 10.60 -0.01
CA GLY A 32 22.84 10.34 0.43
C GLY A 32 23.44 11.53 1.20
N LYS A 33 24.05 11.26 2.36
CA LYS A 33 24.71 12.30 3.17
C LYS A 33 25.92 12.94 2.46
N LYS A 34 26.63 12.19 1.63
CA LYS A 34 27.90 12.60 1.00
C LYS A 34 27.76 13.16 -0.43
N GLU A 35 26.59 13.04 -1.03
CA GLU A 35 26.37 13.49 -2.40
C GLU A 35 26.23 15.01 -2.46
N VAL A 36 26.77 15.61 -3.52
CA VAL A 36 26.78 17.06 -3.76
C VAL A 36 26.01 17.47 -5.00
N GLU A 37 25.68 16.51 -5.87
CA GLU A 37 24.98 16.76 -7.14
C GLU A 37 23.91 15.71 -7.40
N LEU A 38 22.91 16.10 -8.19
CA LEU A 38 21.83 15.26 -8.67
C LEU A 38 21.63 15.49 -10.17
N LYS A 39 21.52 14.41 -10.96
CA LYS A 39 21.28 14.48 -12.41
C LYS A 39 19.86 14.04 -12.72
N TRP A 40 19.17 14.81 -13.57
CA TRP A 40 17.83 14.49 -14.03
C TRP A 40 17.67 14.83 -15.52
N GLY A 41 17.63 13.81 -16.37
CA GLY A 41 17.80 13.98 -17.80
C GLY A 41 19.17 14.57 -18.11
N GLU A 42 19.20 15.66 -18.89
CA GLU A 42 20.43 16.42 -19.19
C GLU A 42 20.75 17.50 -18.14
N LYS A 43 19.89 17.68 -17.13
CA LYS A 43 20.02 18.73 -16.12
C LYS A 43 20.87 18.24 -14.94
N ILE A 44 21.75 19.10 -14.45
CA ILE A 44 22.60 18.87 -13.26
C ILE A 44 22.22 19.89 -12.19
N TYR A 45 22.00 19.42 -10.98
CA TYR A 45 21.61 20.24 -9.82
C TYR A 45 22.62 20.06 -8.70
N THR A 46 22.87 21.13 -7.94
CA THR A 46 23.79 21.16 -6.81
C THR A 46 23.00 21.13 -5.50
N LYS A 47 23.46 20.31 -4.55
CA LYS A 47 22.81 20.15 -3.25
C LYS A 47 22.96 21.41 -2.40
N THR A 48 21.86 21.83 -1.79
CA THR A 48 21.79 22.97 -0.87
C THR A 48 20.79 22.68 0.26
N SER A 49 20.66 23.61 1.21
CA SER A 49 19.71 23.53 2.32
C SER A 49 18.83 24.77 2.35
N ARG A 50 17.50 24.57 2.43
CA ARG A 50 16.51 25.66 2.55
C ARG A 50 15.43 25.26 3.52
N GLU A 51 15.05 26.18 4.41
CA GLU A 51 13.98 25.96 5.41
C GLU A 51 14.20 24.69 6.26
N GLY A 52 15.46 24.29 6.46
CA GLY A 52 15.83 23.07 7.19
C GLY A 52 15.82 21.77 6.36
N GLU A 53 15.55 21.85 5.06
CA GLU A 53 15.43 20.70 4.16
C GLU A 53 16.56 20.65 3.11
N THR A 54 16.98 19.44 2.75
CA THR A 54 17.90 19.21 1.62
C THR A 54 17.15 19.36 0.31
N VAL A 55 17.58 20.30 -0.53
CA VAL A 55 17.06 20.51 -1.89
C VAL A 55 18.22 20.58 -2.88
N PHE A 56 17.96 20.36 -4.15
CA PHE A 56 18.96 20.49 -5.22
C PHE A 56 18.57 21.66 -6.11
N GLU A 57 19.49 22.58 -6.35
CA GLU A 57 19.23 23.79 -7.13
C GLU A 57 20.08 23.83 -8.40
N ARG A 58 19.56 24.48 -9.43
CA ARG A 58 20.33 24.91 -10.60
C ARG A 58 19.88 26.26 -11.08
N ASP A 59 20.71 26.89 -11.89
CA ASP A 59 20.30 28.05 -12.67
C ASP A 59 19.41 27.60 -13.84
N TYR A 60 18.19 28.14 -13.91
CA TYR A 60 17.22 27.76 -14.94
C TYR A 60 17.56 28.41 -16.28
N ASP A 61 17.90 29.70 -16.27
CA ASP A 61 18.08 30.54 -17.47
C ASP A 61 19.34 31.42 -17.46
N GLY A 62 20.16 31.36 -16.41
CA GLY A 62 21.36 32.21 -16.26
C GLY A 62 21.06 33.68 -15.96
N LYS A 63 19.80 34.03 -15.68
CA LYS A 63 19.31 35.40 -15.47
C LYS A 63 18.70 35.61 -14.08
N GLY A 64 19.05 34.73 -13.13
CA GLY A 64 18.59 34.79 -11.74
C GLY A 64 17.35 33.95 -11.45
N THR A 65 16.77 33.25 -12.43
CA THR A 65 15.73 32.25 -12.19
C THR A 65 16.35 30.98 -11.66
N LYS A 66 15.92 30.53 -10.48
CA LYS A 66 16.40 29.29 -9.87
C LYS A 66 15.34 28.19 -10.01
N GLU A 67 15.81 27.03 -10.45
CA GLU A 67 15.03 25.80 -10.42
C GLU A 67 15.52 24.94 -9.27
N TYR A 68 14.58 24.53 -8.43
CA TYR A 68 14.80 23.67 -7.29
C TYR A 68 14.10 22.35 -7.56
N ILE A 69 14.79 21.26 -7.25
CA ILE A 69 14.17 19.94 -7.18
C ILE A 69 14.38 19.33 -5.80
N ARG A 70 13.36 18.63 -5.34
CA ARG A 70 13.43 17.80 -4.15
C ARG A 70 12.84 16.43 -4.49
N VAL A 71 13.64 15.40 -4.27
CA VAL A 71 13.16 14.02 -4.35
C VAL A 71 12.60 13.66 -2.99
N THR A 72 11.31 13.36 -2.95
CA THR A 72 10.65 12.93 -1.73
C THR A 72 10.96 11.45 -1.48
N LYS A 73 10.93 11.01 -0.21
CA LYS A 73 11.22 9.60 0.13
C LYS A 73 10.21 8.60 -0.47
N ASP A 74 9.01 9.08 -0.82
CA ASP A 74 7.96 8.39 -1.57
C ASP A 74 8.14 8.51 -3.10
N GLY A 75 9.30 8.95 -3.60
CA GLY A 75 9.68 8.91 -5.01
C GLY A 75 8.87 9.85 -5.90
N PHE A 76 8.41 10.99 -5.36
CA PHE A 76 7.95 12.11 -6.18
C PHE A 76 9.09 13.11 -6.33
N ILE A 77 9.10 13.82 -7.45
CA ILE A 77 10.01 14.94 -7.70
C ILE A 77 9.16 16.19 -7.56
N GLU A 78 9.38 16.95 -6.49
CA GLU A 78 8.91 18.33 -6.43
C GLU A 78 9.85 19.17 -7.27
N GLN A 79 9.33 19.83 -8.30
CA GLN A 79 10.05 20.80 -9.11
C GLN A 79 9.45 22.18 -8.85
N LYS A 80 10.30 23.11 -8.41
CA LYS A 80 9.91 24.46 -8.04
C LYS A 80 10.77 25.46 -8.80
N ILE A 81 10.15 26.30 -9.61
CA ILE A 81 10.84 27.39 -10.30
C ILE A 81 10.49 28.68 -9.58
N LYS A 82 11.53 29.44 -9.19
CA LYS A 82 11.41 30.78 -8.61
C LYS A 82 12.12 31.77 -9.50
N TRP A 83 11.45 32.87 -9.83
CA TRP A 83 12.01 33.94 -10.66
C TRP A 83 11.88 35.30 -9.97
N ASN A 84 12.73 36.22 -10.40
CA ASN A 84 12.68 37.61 -9.98
C ASN A 84 11.61 38.36 -10.78
N GLY A 85 11.01 39.37 -10.16
CA GLY A 85 9.96 40.17 -10.80
C GLY A 85 10.45 41.02 -11.94
N GLN A 86 9.51 41.45 -12.76
CA GLN A 86 9.72 42.29 -13.94
C GLN A 86 10.40 43.65 -13.64
N PHE A 87 10.65 43.96 -12.37
CA PHE A 87 11.34 45.17 -11.91
C PHE A 87 12.84 44.99 -11.65
N GLY A 88 13.41 43.79 -11.84
CA GLY A 88 14.85 43.55 -11.67
C GLY A 88 15.39 44.00 -10.30
N ASP A 89 16.70 44.23 -10.21
CA ASP A 89 17.47 44.60 -8.99
C ASP A 89 17.00 45.87 -8.26
N PHE A 90 15.92 46.53 -8.70
CA PHE A 90 15.35 47.72 -8.08
C PHE A 90 14.67 47.44 -6.72
N MET A 91 14.28 46.18 -6.46
CA MET A 91 13.70 45.73 -5.20
C MET A 91 14.45 44.48 -4.70
N ALA A 92 15.72 44.65 -4.33
CA ALA A 92 16.53 43.60 -3.74
C ALA A 92 15.83 42.98 -2.52
N GLY A 93 15.31 41.75 -2.67
CA GLY A 93 14.77 40.95 -1.56
C GLY A 93 13.32 40.46 -1.69
N GLN A 94 12.57 40.82 -2.73
CA GLN A 94 11.22 40.28 -2.96
C GLN A 94 11.15 39.38 -4.20
N LEU A 95 11.12 38.06 -3.96
CA LEU A 95 10.76 37.04 -4.95
C LEU A 95 9.32 37.31 -5.42
N SER A 96 9.09 37.45 -6.73
CA SER A 96 7.80 37.90 -7.26
C SER A 96 6.88 36.78 -7.76
N GLY A 97 7.35 35.53 -7.80
CA GLY A 97 6.57 34.41 -8.33
C GLY A 97 7.19 33.05 -8.06
N GLU A 98 6.33 32.06 -7.84
CA GLU A 98 6.69 30.66 -7.63
C GLU A 98 5.74 29.78 -8.44
N LYS A 99 6.28 28.76 -9.11
CA LYS A 99 5.50 27.67 -9.70
C LYS A 99 6.05 26.35 -9.21
N THR A 100 5.18 25.52 -8.65
CA THR A 100 5.53 24.18 -8.17
C THR A 100 4.73 23.15 -8.97
N LYS A 101 5.40 22.09 -9.41
CA LYS A 101 4.78 20.90 -9.97
C LYS A 101 5.40 19.66 -9.34
N TYR A 102 4.65 18.57 -9.40
CA TYR A 102 5.04 17.29 -8.85
C TYR A 102 5.08 16.25 -9.95
N PHE A 103 6.10 15.41 -9.95
CA PHE A 103 6.22 14.30 -10.89
C PHE A 103 6.34 12.99 -10.13
N ASN A 104 5.74 11.92 -10.65
CA ASN A 104 6.04 10.58 -10.15
C ASN A 104 7.42 10.11 -10.64
N THR A 105 7.86 8.93 -10.18
CA THR A 105 9.15 8.33 -10.60
C THR A 105 9.23 8.04 -12.11
N ARG A 106 8.11 8.08 -12.85
CA ARG A 106 8.05 7.90 -14.31
C ARG A 106 8.15 9.23 -15.08
N GLY A 107 8.31 10.35 -14.39
CA GLY A 107 8.38 11.69 -15.01
C GLY A 107 7.02 12.25 -15.44
N GLU A 108 5.91 11.67 -14.97
CA GLU A 108 4.54 12.11 -15.27
C GLU A 108 4.10 13.14 -14.23
N GLU A 109 3.53 14.27 -14.68
CA GLU A 109 2.97 15.28 -13.79
C GLU A 109 1.80 14.71 -12.98
N VAL A 110 1.86 14.86 -11.66
CA VAL A 110 0.81 14.46 -10.73
C VAL A 110 0.21 15.71 -10.08
N LEU A 111 -1.12 15.83 -10.11
CA LEU A 111 -1.84 16.91 -9.43
C LEU A 111 -1.88 16.60 -7.93
N LEU A 112 -0.85 17.04 -7.20
CA LEU A 112 -0.78 16.98 -5.74
C LEU A 112 -1.03 18.36 -5.15
N GLN A 113 -1.83 18.44 -4.07
CA GLN A 113 -1.91 19.66 -3.28
C GLN A 113 -0.67 19.78 -2.38
N PRO A 114 -0.01 20.97 -2.29
CA PRO A 114 1.30 21.17 -1.63
C PRO A 114 1.42 20.69 -0.18
N VAL A 115 0.29 20.50 0.52
CA VAL A 115 0.23 20.09 1.93
C VAL A 115 0.47 18.58 2.12
N LYS A 116 0.44 17.79 1.05
CA LYS A 116 0.46 16.31 1.08
C LYS A 116 1.85 15.66 0.91
N LEU A 117 2.94 16.42 0.94
CA LEU A 117 4.29 15.85 0.94
C LEU A 117 4.58 15.25 2.32
N VAL A 118 4.95 13.97 2.38
CA VAL A 118 5.43 13.34 3.63
C VAL A 118 6.76 14.01 3.99
N ARG A 119 6.66 15.04 4.84
CA ARG A 119 7.79 15.63 5.54
C ARG A 119 8.23 14.59 6.57
N ASP A 120 9.31 13.90 6.25
CA ASP A 120 10.03 12.92 7.05
C ASP A 120 9.24 11.76 7.67
N GLY A 121 9.24 10.62 6.96
CA GLY A 121 8.98 9.30 7.55
C GLY A 121 8.54 8.22 6.57
N GLY A 122 9.52 7.55 5.92
CA GLY A 122 9.43 6.30 5.13
C GLY A 122 8.39 6.25 3.97
N SER A 123 8.44 5.36 2.97
CA SER A 123 9.03 4.04 2.77
C SER A 123 9.32 3.83 1.25
N GLN A 124 10.17 2.85 0.90
CA GLN A 124 10.38 2.36 -0.48
C GLN A 124 9.05 2.13 -1.22
N LYS A 125 8.90 2.70 -2.42
CA LYS A 125 7.87 2.29 -3.39
C LYS A 125 8.10 0.80 -3.73
N LEU A 126 7.10 -0.04 -3.51
CA LEU A 126 7.18 -1.47 -3.82
C LEU A 126 7.07 -1.65 -5.35
N PRO A 127 8.09 -2.17 -6.05
CA PRO A 127 7.96 -2.52 -7.46
C PRO A 127 7.01 -3.72 -7.56
N LEU A 128 5.82 -3.48 -8.09
CA LEU A 128 4.86 -4.53 -8.42
C LEU A 128 4.96 -4.81 -9.92
N ASP A 129 4.96 -6.09 -10.29
CA ASP A 129 4.85 -6.46 -11.69
C ASP A 129 3.45 -6.08 -12.17
N PRO A 130 3.33 -5.27 -13.23
CA PRO A 130 2.04 -4.84 -13.72
C PRO A 130 1.27 -6.03 -14.30
N VAL A 131 -0.04 -6.07 -14.06
CA VAL A 131 -0.89 -7.08 -14.68
C VAL A 131 -1.08 -6.80 -16.18
N ASP A 132 -1.15 -7.87 -16.96
CA ASP A 132 -1.65 -7.80 -18.34
C ASP A 132 -3.14 -7.46 -18.33
N MET A 133 -3.46 -6.20 -18.62
CA MET A 133 -4.83 -5.70 -18.62
C MET A 133 -5.73 -6.33 -19.70
N LYS A 134 -5.18 -6.81 -20.83
CA LYS A 134 -5.99 -7.51 -21.84
C LYS A 134 -6.46 -8.85 -21.27
N LEU A 135 -5.54 -9.60 -20.69
CA LEU A 135 -5.84 -10.85 -20.04
C LEU A 135 -6.79 -10.65 -18.84
N ALA A 136 -6.52 -9.64 -18.01
CA ALA A 136 -7.36 -9.30 -16.86
C ALA A 136 -8.81 -9.01 -17.27
N ASN A 137 -9.03 -8.23 -18.33
CA ASN A 137 -10.38 -7.93 -18.83
C ASN A 137 -11.08 -9.21 -19.33
N VAL A 138 -10.39 -10.08 -20.06
CA VAL A 138 -10.96 -11.37 -20.50
C VAL A 138 -11.33 -12.25 -19.30
N THR A 139 -10.45 -12.32 -18.30
CA THR A 139 -10.71 -13.06 -17.05
C THR A 139 -11.94 -12.49 -16.32
N ILE A 140 -12.05 -11.17 -16.18
CA ILE A 140 -13.21 -10.52 -15.56
C ILE A 140 -14.50 -10.93 -16.27
N GLU A 141 -14.55 -10.82 -17.60
CA GLU A 141 -15.76 -11.16 -18.37
C GLU A 141 -16.12 -12.65 -18.25
N ASN A 142 -15.14 -13.55 -18.26
CA ASN A 142 -15.38 -14.97 -18.03
C ASN A 142 -15.97 -15.24 -16.65
N VAL A 143 -15.39 -14.64 -15.59
CA VAL A 143 -15.88 -14.79 -14.21
C VAL A 143 -17.31 -14.27 -14.05
N LYS A 144 -17.64 -13.13 -14.66
CA LYS A 144 -19.01 -12.58 -14.67
C LYS A 144 -19.99 -13.51 -15.40
N SER A 145 -19.62 -13.97 -16.59
CA SER A 145 -20.45 -14.90 -17.39
C SER A 145 -20.72 -16.21 -16.64
N ASP A 146 -19.68 -16.77 -16.01
CA ASP A 146 -19.81 -18.04 -15.29
C ASP A 146 -20.69 -17.90 -14.04
N TYR A 147 -20.56 -16.78 -13.31
CA TYR A 147 -21.44 -16.49 -12.19
C TYR A 147 -22.89 -16.31 -12.63
N GLU A 148 -23.16 -15.58 -13.72
CA GLU A 148 -24.53 -15.43 -14.24
C GLU A 148 -25.13 -16.78 -14.62
N LYS A 149 -24.39 -17.63 -15.33
CA LYS A 149 -24.83 -18.98 -15.70
C LYS A 149 -25.15 -19.83 -14.47
N GLN A 150 -24.27 -19.81 -13.48
CA GLN A 150 -24.46 -20.53 -12.22
C GLN A 150 -25.72 -20.03 -11.51
N LEU A 151 -25.89 -18.71 -11.38
CA LEU A 151 -27.04 -18.12 -10.68
C LEU A 151 -28.37 -18.44 -11.37
N ARG A 152 -28.39 -18.41 -12.72
CA ARG A 152 -29.56 -18.84 -13.51
C ARG A 152 -29.91 -20.30 -13.25
N ALA A 153 -28.90 -21.18 -13.24
CA ALA A 153 -29.10 -22.60 -12.97
C ALA A 153 -29.59 -22.84 -11.53
N ASP A 154 -29.01 -22.16 -10.54
CA ASP A 154 -29.40 -22.26 -9.13
C ASP A 154 -30.86 -21.85 -8.93
N TYR A 155 -31.29 -20.76 -9.56
CA TYR A 155 -32.68 -20.32 -9.49
C TYR A 155 -33.66 -21.26 -10.21
N ALA A 156 -33.30 -21.75 -11.39
CA ALA A 156 -34.11 -22.70 -12.15
C ALA A 156 -34.29 -24.03 -11.39
N ASN A 157 -33.24 -24.48 -10.70
CA ASN A 157 -33.24 -25.74 -9.96
C ASN A 157 -33.83 -25.61 -8.54
N ASN A 158 -34.10 -24.39 -8.06
CA ASN A 158 -34.63 -24.16 -6.72
C ASN A 158 -36.14 -24.45 -6.64
N LYS A 159 -36.46 -25.72 -6.35
CA LYS A 159 -37.83 -26.22 -6.19
C LYS A 159 -38.66 -25.50 -5.10
N LYS A 160 -38.01 -24.77 -4.16
CA LYS A 160 -38.71 -24.05 -3.09
C LYS A 160 -39.20 -22.67 -3.52
N LEU A 161 -38.48 -21.99 -4.40
CA LEU A 161 -38.81 -20.61 -4.80
C LEU A 161 -39.88 -20.54 -5.90
N LYS A 162 -40.10 -21.62 -6.67
CA LYS A 162 -41.12 -21.74 -7.74
C LYS A 162 -41.19 -20.49 -8.65
N LEU A 163 -40.03 -19.98 -9.06
CA LEU A 163 -39.94 -18.75 -9.84
C LEU A 163 -40.28 -19.01 -11.31
N THR A 164 -40.99 -18.07 -11.93
CA THR A 164 -41.17 -18.04 -13.38
C THR A 164 -39.87 -17.61 -14.09
N PRO A 165 -39.68 -17.90 -15.39
CA PRO A 165 -38.51 -17.43 -16.13
C PRO A 165 -38.26 -15.91 -16.01
N ASP A 166 -39.32 -15.09 -16.03
CA ASP A 166 -39.21 -13.64 -15.88
C ASP A 166 -38.76 -13.22 -14.48
N GLN A 167 -39.25 -13.91 -13.45
CA GLN A 167 -38.81 -13.68 -12.06
C GLN A 167 -37.35 -14.10 -11.86
N ILE A 168 -36.91 -15.18 -12.51
CA ILE A 168 -35.50 -15.59 -12.53
C ILE A 168 -34.66 -14.51 -13.22
N HIS A 169 -35.08 -14.05 -14.40
CA HIS A 169 -34.36 -13.00 -15.13
C HIS A 169 -34.21 -11.71 -14.30
N ALA A 170 -35.28 -11.23 -13.68
CA ALA A 170 -35.25 -10.02 -12.85
C ALA A 170 -34.32 -10.16 -11.64
N ARG A 171 -34.36 -11.30 -10.94
CA ARG A 171 -33.48 -11.57 -9.79
C ARG A 171 -32.02 -11.71 -10.18
N VAL A 172 -31.74 -12.43 -11.26
CA VAL A 172 -30.39 -12.58 -11.80
C VAL A 172 -29.83 -11.21 -12.15
N LYS A 173 -30.59 -10.38 -12.88
CA LYS A 173 -30.16 -9.02 -13.27
C LYS A 173 -29.73 -8.17 -12.08
N ALA A 174 -30.53 -8.14 -11.01
CA ALA A 174 -30.22 -7.35 -9.81
C ALA A 174 -28.96 -7.84 -9.08
N GLU A 175 -28.74 -9.15 -9.02
CA GLU A 175 -27.60 -9.73 -8.31
C GLU A 175 -26.29 -9.68 -9.10
N VAL A 176 -26.35 -9.88 -10.42
CA VAL A 176 -25.15 -9.75 -11.25
C VAL A 176 -24.67 -8.31 -11.34
N GLU A 177 -25.53 -7.32 -11.14
CA GLU A 177 -25.13 -5.91 -11.19
C GLU A 177 -24.08 -5.58 -10.13
N ILE A 178 -24.32 -5.98 -8.88
CA ILE A 178 -23.36 -5.80 -7.77
C ILE A 178 -22.10 -6.62 -8.05
N TYR A 179 -22.27 -7.88 -8.46
CA TYR A 179 -21.14 -8.76 -8.74
C TYR A 179 -20.22 -8.19 -9.83
N ASN A 180 -20.81 -7.69 -10.92
CA ASN A 180 -20.08 -7.12 -12.04
C ASN A 180 -19.32 -5.86 -11.63
N ARG A 181 -19.94 -4.95 -10.85
CA ARG A 181 -19.26 -3.76 -10.34
C ARG A 181 -18.04 -4.09 -9.49
N VAL A 182 -18.16 -5.08 -8.60
CA VAL A 182 -17.05 -5.52 -7.74
C VAL A 182 -15.96 -6.20 -8.57
N ALA A 183 -16.33 -7.09 -9.50
CA ALA A 183 -15.39 -7.76 -10.40
C ALA A 183 -14.60 -6.75 -11.25
N ASP A 184 -15.29 -5.76 -11.83
CA ASP A 184 -14.69 -4.67 -12.62
C ASP A 184 -13.70 -3.84 -11.84
N ARG A 185 -13.91 -3.70 -10.53
CA ARG A 185 -13.05 -2.91 -9.66
C ARG A 185 -11.75 -3.64 -9.30
N THR A 186 -11.66 -4.96 -9.49
CA THR A 186 -10.50 -5.78 -9.07
C THR A 186 -9.17 -5.23 -9.56
N PHE A 187 -9.08 -4.89 -10.86
CA PHE A 187 -7.85 -4.38 -11.50
C PHE A 187 -7.93 -2.87 -11.84
N LYS A 188 -8.78 -2.11 -11.15
CA LYS A 188 -8.91 -0.65 -11.36
C LYS A 188 -8.24 0.14 -10.23
N ASN A 189 -7.46 1.16 -10.62
CA ASN A 189 -6.69 2.00 -9.70
C ASN A 189 -7.39 3.34 -9.39
N SER A 190 -8.33 3.73 -10.25
CA SER A 190 -9.07 4.98 -10.18
C SER A 190 -10.46 4.77 -9.60
N TYR A 191 -10.85 5.63 -8.68
CA TYR A 191 -12.22 5.75 -8.19
C TYR A 191 -12.91 6.89 -8.93
N VAL A 192 -14.17 6.72 -9.26
CA VAL A 192 -15.01 7.76 -9.83
C VAL A 192 -16.21 8.02 -8.93
N ASP A 193 -16.67 9.26 -8.88
CA ASP A 193 -17.91 9.64 -8.19
C ASP A 193 -19.14 9.17 -8.98
N GLU A 194 -20.34 9.41 -8.45
CA GLU A 194 -21.61 9.07 -9.11
C GLU A 194 -21.81 9.74 -10.48
N LYS A 195 -21.05 10.81 -10.78
CA LYS A 195 -21.09 11.55 -12.04
C LYS A 195 -19.97 11.13 -13.00
N GLY A 196 -19.14 10.15 -12.62
CA GLY A 196 -18.01 9.66 -13.40
C GLY A 196 -16.73 10.50 -13.28
N ASN A 197 -16.68 11.49 -12.38
CA ASN A 197 -15.46 12.29 -12.18
C ASN A 197 -14.47 11.54 -11.30
N ALA A 198 -13.17 11.70 -11.57
CA ALA A 198 -12.13 11.11 -10.74
C ALA A 198 -12.22 11.59 -9.28
N VAL A 199 -12.27 10.64 -8.34
CA VAL A 199 -12.26 10.96 -6.92
C VAL A 199 -10.85 11.35 -6.51
N ALA A 200 -10.70 12.55 -5.95
CA ALA A 200 -9.41 13.08 -5.55
C ALA A 200 -8.78 12.26 -4.43
N PHE A 201 -7.50 11.91 -4.60
CA PHE A 201 -6.75 11.16 -3.60
C PHE A 201 -6.71 11.88 -2.24
N GLY A 202 -7.03 11.12 -1.19
CA GLY A 202 -7.06 11.63 0.17
C GLY A 202 -8.14 12.68 0.45
N SER A 203 -9.23 12.67 -0.31
CA SER A 203 -10.50 13.29 0.06
C SER A 203 -11.31 12.36 0.97
N ASP A 204 -12.33 12.90 1.63
CA ASP A 204 -13.29 12.12 2.41
C ASP A 204 -13.96 11.03 1.57
N GLU A 205 -14.32 11.36 0.32
CA GLU A 205 -14.93 10.44 -0.63
C GLU A 205 -13.95 9.32 -1.02
N PHE A 206 -12.68 9.64 -1.23
CA PHE A 206 -11.67 8.64 -1.53
C PHE A 206 -11.53 7.62 -0.39
N LEU A 207 -11.51 8.07 0.87
CA LEU A 207 -11.44 7.18 2.04
C LEU A 207 -12.65 6.24 2.15
N LYS A 208 -13.85 6.73 1.83
CA LYS A 208 -15.06 5.90 1.77
C LYS A 208 -15.04 4.93 0.59
N GLN A 209 -14.59 5.37 -0.58
CA GLN A 209 -14.53 4.51 -1.75
C GLN A 209 -13.51 3.38 -1.57
N VAL A 210 -12.29 3.70 -1.12
CA VAL A 210 -11.21 2.72 -0.95
C VAL A 210 -11.62 1.64 0.04
N ALA A 211 -12.20 2.01 1.19
CA ALA A 211 -12.60 1.10 2.25
C ALA A 211 -14.07 0.61 2.17
N SER A 212 -14.76 0.81 1.04
CA SER A 212 -16.19 0.50 0.90
C SER A 212 -16.50 -0.97 1.24
N PRO A 213 -17.49 -1.25 2.11
CA PRO A 213 -17.90 -2.61 2.41
C PRO A 213 -18.46 -3.40 1.21
N GLU A 214 -18.97 -2.75 0.16
CA GLU A 214 -19.43 -3.44 -1.06
C GLU A 214 -18.27 -4.23 -1.70
N PHE A 215 -17.07 -3.65 -1.70
CA PHE A 215 -15.87 -4.28 -2.26
C PHE A 215 -15.08 -5.08 -1.22
N ASN A 216 -14.91 -4.53 -0.02
CA ASN A 216 -14.03 -5.09 1.01
C ASN A 216 -14.76 -6.00 2.02
N GLY A 217 -16.06 -6.23 1.82
CA GLY A 217 -16.91 -7.01 2.71
C GLY A 217 -16.40 -8.43 2.96
N GLN A 218 -16.54 -8.88 4.21
CA GLN A 218 -16.19 -10.24 4.66
C GLN A 218 -17.38 -10.94 5.33
N ASN A 219 -18.59 -10.56 4.94
CA ASN A 219 -19.81 -11.06 5.56
C ASN A 219 -20.00 -12.57 5.31
N SER A 220 -20.64 -13.24 6.28
CA SER A 220 -20.99 -14.66 6.20
C SER A 220 -22.25 -14.89 5.35
N THR A 221 -22.22 -14.40 4.11
CA THR A 221 -23.32 -14.59 3.18
C THR A 221 -23.19 -15.92 2.42
N LYS A 222 -24.33 -16.40 1.90
CA LYS A 222 -24.38 -17.61 1.06
C LYS A 222 -24.02 -17.33 -0.41
N LYS A 223 -24.00 -16.06 -0.82
CA LYS A 223 -23.69 -15.61 -2.18
C LYS A 223 -22.28 -15.00 -2.20
N PRO A 224 -21.55 -15.07 -3.32
CA PRO A 224 -20.31 -14.33 -3.43
C PRO A 224 -20.54 -12.84 -3.22
N ASP A 225 -19.80 -12.25 -2.30
CA ASP A 225 -19.85 -10.82 -1.97
C ASP A 225 -18.47 -10.31 -1.55
N GLY A 226 -18.33 -8.98 -1.58
CA GLY A 226 -17.11 -8.30 -1.13
C GLY A 226 -15.86 -8.94 -1.70
N MET A 227 -14.93 -9.30 -0.82
CA MET A 227 -13.59 -9.79 -1.19
C MET A 227 -13.59 -11.15 -1.90
N GLU A 228 -14.65 -11.95 -1.81
CA GLU A 228 -14.72 -13.23 -2.52
C GLU A 228 -14.58 -13.03 -4.05
N ILE A 229 -15.17 -11.96 -4.57
CA ILE A 229 -15.17 -11.66 -6.00
C ILE A 229 -13.77 -11.27 -6.51
N PRO A 230 -13.08 -10.24 -5.98
CA PRO A 230 -11.76 -9.85 -6.45
C PRO A 230 -10.68 -10.91 -6.16
N ILE A 231 -10.84 -11.74 -5.13
CA ILE A 231 -9.96 -12.90 -4.92
C ILE A 231 -10.18 -13.92 -6.05
N LYS A 232 -11.43 -14.30 -6.35
CA LYS A 232 -11.73 -15.25 -7.44
C LYS A 232 -11.17 -14.75 -8.77
N VAL A 233 -11.40 -13.47 -9.10
CA VAL A 233 -10.85 -12.84 -10.32
C VAL A 233 -9.32 -12.94 -10.36
N SER A 234 -8.63 -12.64 -9.24
CA SER A 234 -7.17 -12.76 -9.17
C SER A 234 -6.66 -14.20 -9.35
N ILE A 235 -7.35 -15.21 -8.81
CA ILE A 235 -6.99 -16.61 -8.97
C ILE A 235 -7.19 -17.08 -10.41
N GLU A 236 -8.32 -16.74 -11.04
CA GLU A 236 -8.58 -17.07 -12.44
C GLU A 236 -7.63 -16.33 -13.39
N TYR A 237 -7.20 -15.12 -13.02
CA TYR A 237 -6.18 -14.39 -13.76
C TYR A 237 -4.84 -15.15 -13.74
N LEU A 238 -4.41 -15.61 -12.58
CA LEU A 238 -3.19 -16.41 -12.43
C LEU A 238 -3.26 -17.72 -13.24
N ARG A 239 -4.42 -18.40 -13.25
CA ARG A 239 -4.65 -19.60 -14.07
C ARG A 239 -4.60 -19.35 -15.56
N ALA A 240 -5.11 -18.19 -16.00
CA ALA A 240 -5.05 -17.78 -17.39
C ALA A 240 -3.62 -17.35 -17.80
N LYS A 241 -2.90 -16.64 -16.92
CA LYS A 241 -1.52 -16.18 -17.14
C LYS A 241 -0.53 -17.34 -17.18
N TYR A 242 -0.75 -18.34 -16.32
CA TYR A 242 0.10 -19.52 -16.20
C TYR A 242 -0.72 -20.81 -16.35
N PRO A 243 -1.10 -21.18 -17.59
CA PRO A 243 -1.84 -22.41 -17.84
C PRO A 243 -1.13 -23.63 -17.25
N ASP A 244 -1.85 -24.41 -16.43
CA ASP A 244 -1.31 -25.55 -15.68
C ASP A 244 -0.12 -25.23 -14.75
N GLY A 245 0.04 -23.96 -14.35
CA GLY A 245 1.18 -23.50 -13.55
C GLY A 245 2.50 -23.41 -14.34
N LYS A 246 2.46 -23.59 -15.68
CA LYS A 246 3.66 -23.50 -16.51
C LYS A 246 4.20 -22.07 -16.49
N GLY A 247 5.49 -21.95 -16.18
CA GLY A 247 6.15 -20.65 -16.06
C GLY A 247 5.80 -19.87 -14.79
N TYR A 248 5.02 -20.45 -13.88
CA TYR A 248 4.71 -19.85 -12.59
C TYR A 248 5.91 -20.00 -11.64
N VAL A 249 6.72 -18.95 -11.56
CA VAL A 249 7.93 -18.88 -10.72
C VAL A 249 7.82 -17.72 -9.75
N PRO A 250 8.42 -17.82 -8.56
CA PRO A 250 8.32 -16.74 -7.57
C PRO A 250 9.04 -15.48 -8.06
N ASN A 251 8.43 -14.32 -7.83
CA ASN A 251 9.15 -13.04 -7.95
C ASN A 251 10.06 -12.85 -6.74
N LEU A 252 11.35 -13.12 -6.94
CA LEU A 252 12.40 -12.99 -5.93
C LEU A 252 13.31 -11.78 -6.15
N ALA A 253 12.94 -10.86 -7.06
CA ALA A 253 13.77 -9.72 -7.43
C ALA A 253 14.26 -8.90 -6.22
N PRO A 254 13.42 -8.59 -5.21
CA PRO A 254 13.86 -7.83 -4.05
C PRO A 254 15.00 -8.50 -3.25
N TRP A 255 15.00 -9.83 -3.14
CA TRP A 255 16.06 -10.56 -2.44
C TRP A 255 17.29 -10.74 -3.32
N ASN A 256 17.11 -10.97 -4.62
CA ASN A 256 18.22 -11.11 -5.55
C ASN A 256 19.06 -9.83 -5.62
N GLU A 257 18.42 -8.66 -5.62
CA GLU A 257 19.10 -7.36 -5.61
C GLU A 257 19.92 -7.16 -4.34
N LYS A 258 19.34 -7.42 -3.16
CA LYS A 258 20.07 -7.34 -1.88
C LYS A 258 21.26 -8.30 -1.82
N ILE A 259 21.07 -9.55 -2.24
CA ILE A 259 22.13 -10.56 -2.27
C ILE A 259 23.26 -10.11 -3.19
N ALA A 260 22.95 -9.55 -4.37
CA ALA A 260 23.94 -9.00 -5.27
C ALA A 260 24.71 -7.82 -4.64
N GLY A 261 24.00 -6.91 -3.97
CA GLY A 261 24.60 -5.80 -3.22
C GLY A 261 25.57 -6.27 -2.13
N HIS A 262 25.16 -7.25 -1.31
CA HIS A 262 26.04 -7.83 -0.29
C HIS A 262 27.27 -8.51 -0.88
N LYS A 263 27.14 -9.20 -2.02
CA LYS A 263 28.27 -9.82 -2.73
C LYS A 263 29.26 -8.78 -3.24
N GLU A 264 28.78 -7.66 -3.78
CA GLU A 264 29.65 -6.57 -4.25
C GLU A 264 30.32 -5.83 -3.08
N ASN A 265 29.61 -5.63 -1.97
CA ASN A 265 30.19 -5.07 -0.74
C ASN A 265 31.30 -5.97 -0.21
N LEU A 266 31.08 -7.29 -0.14
CA LEU A 266 32.10 -8.24 0.28
C LEU A 266 33.34 -8.20 -0.63
N LYS A 267 33.12 -8.15 -1.96
CA LYS A 267 34.20 -8.01 -2.93
C LYS A 267 35.00 -6.71 -2.70
N THR A 268 34.31 -5.60 -2.47
CA THR A 268 34.94 -4.30 -2.17
C THR A 268 35.77 -4.36 -0.89
N LEU A 269 35.20 -4.89 0.21
CA LEU A 269 35.90 -5.05 1.48
C LEU A 269 37.12 -5.98 1.37
N SER A 270 37.02 -7.05 0.57
CA SER A 270 38.15 -7.94 0.30
C SER A 270 39.27 -7.23 -0.47
N ILE A 271 38.94 -6.43 -1.49
CA ILE A 271 39.92 -5.63 -2.25
C ILE A 271 40.59 -4.59 -1.35
N GLU A 272 39.84 -3.89 -0.50
CA GLU A 272 40.37 -2.91 0.45
C GLU A 272 41.33 -3.55 1.47
N LEU A 273 40.97 -4.73 1.98
CA LEU A 273 41.81 -5.51 2.88
C LEU A 273 43.12 -5.93 2.21
N GLU A 274 43.06 -6.46 0.99
CA GLU A 274 44.27 -6.86 0.25
C GLU A 274 45.16 -5.66 -0.10
N THR A 275 44.56 -4.56 -0.52
CA THR A 275 45.29 -3.33 -0.85
C THR A 275 46.02 -2.80 0.36
N THR A 276 45.38 -2.80 1.54
CA THR A 276 46.00 -2.36 2.79
C THR A 276 47.11 -3.29 3.25
N ARG A 277 46.95 -4.60 3.09
CA ARG A 277 48.00 -5.60 3.37
C ARG A 277 49.25 -5.36 2.50
N LYS A 278 49.06 -4.98 1.24
CA LYS A 278 50.12 -4.75 0.25
C LYS A 278 50.71 -3.33 0.29
N ASN A 279 50.16 -2.41 1.08
CA ASN A 279 50.62 -1.02 1.13
C ASN A 279 51.95 -0.89 1.91
N PRO A 280 53.06 -0.47 1.26
CA PRO A 280 54.35 -0.35 1.91
C PRO A 280 54.46 0.86 2.85
N ASP A 281 53.59 1.86 2.70
CA ASP A 281 53.65 3.13 3.44
C ASP A 281 52.96 3.06 4.81
N LEU A 282 52.29 1.95 5.11
CA LEU A 282 51.61 1.74 6.39
C LEU A 282 52.49 0.94 7.37
N SER A 283 52.52 1.36 8.62
CA SER A 283 53.15 0.59 9.70
C SER A 283 52.41 -0.74 9.96
N GLU A 284 53.13 -1.76 10.41
CA GLU A 284 52.54 -3.06 10.77
C GLU A 284 51.42 -2.95 11.82
N LYS A 285 51.55 -2.03 12.78
CA LYS A 285 50.50 -1.77 13.78
C LYS A 285 49.23 -1.18 13.13
N ALA A 286 49.39 -0.29 12.16
CA ALA A 286 48.25 0.29 11.42
C ALA A 286 47.58 -0.77 10.54
N LYS A 287 48.35 -1.61 9.84
CA LYS A 287 47.84 -2.74 9.04
C LYS A 287 47.04 -3.72 9.90
N SER A 288 47.58 -4.14 11.05
CA SER A 288 46.91 -5.07 11.97
C SER A 288 45.59 -4.49 12.52
N THR A 289 45.56 -3.21 12.85
CA THR A 289 44.34 -2.54 13.34
C THR A 289 43.27 -2.49 12.25
N PHE A 290 43.65 -2.07 11.04
CA PHE A 290 42.75 -2.01 9.88
C PHE A 290 42.22 -3.39 9.51
N GLU A 291 43.09 -4.41 9.50
CA GLU A 291 42.72 -5.78 9.21
C GLU A 291 41.65 -6.30 10.18
N LYS A 292 41.82 -6.05 11.48
CA LYS A 292 40.81 -6.43 12.48
C LYS A 292 39.47 -5.74 12.23
N GLU A 293 39.47 -4.46 11.88
CA GLU A 293 38.25 -3.73 11.55
C GLU A 293 37.57 -4.27 10.28
N MET A 294 38.34 -4.52 9.22
CA MET A 294 37.82 -5.08 7.97
C MET A 294 37.28 -6.49 8.15
N LEU A 295 37.98 -7.36 8.88
CA LEU A 295 37.48 -8.71 9.16
C LEU A 295 36.15 -8.67 9.94
N ASN A 296 35.98 -7.71 10.85
CA ASN A 296 34.69 -7.49 11.53
C ASN A 296 33.60 -7.04 10.55
N LYS A 297 33.89 -6.11 9.64
CA LYS A 297 32.95 -5.65 8.60
C LYS A 297 32.57 -6.80 7.66
N ILE A 298 33.55 -7.57 7.18
CA ILE A 298 33.36 -8.75 6.33
C ILE A 298 32.51 -9.80 7.06
N SER A 299 32.77 -10.05 8.35
CA SER A 299 31.97 -11.00 9.14
C SER A 299 30.52 -10.56 9.26
N ARG A 300 30.27 -9.27 9.53
CA ARG A 300 28.91 -8.71 9.59
C ARG A 300 28.20 -8.81 8.23
N GLU A 301 28.84 -8.36 7.17
CA GLU A 301 28.29 -8.40 5.80
C GLU A 301 28.00 -9.84 5.36
N THR A 302 28.87 -10.79 5.71
CA THR A 302 28.67 -12.23 5.46
C THR A 302 27.43 -12.76 6.19
N LYS A 303 27.21 -12.36 7.45
CA LYS A 303 26.01 -12.77 8.20
C LYS A 303 24.74 -12.19 7.59
N GLU A 304 24.77 -10.93 7.15
CA GLU A 304 23.66 -10.28 6.46
C GLU A 304 23.33 -10.97 5.13
N LEU A 305 24.35 -11.28 4.32
CA LEU A 305 24.20 -12.08 3.10
C LEU A 305 23.52 -13.43 3.38
N HIS A 306 24.02 -14.20 4.35
CA HIS A 306 23.42 -15.49 4.71
C HIS A 306 21.97 -15.34 5.18
N SER A 307 21.65 -14.28 5.92
CA SER A 307 20.29 -13.99 6.35
C SER A 307 19.35 -13.75 5.16
N GLU A 308 19.77 -12.93 4.18
CA GLU A 308 18.97 -12.66 2.98
C GLU A 308 18.85 -13.91 2.07
N GLU A 309 19.91 -14.73 1.95
CA GLU A 309 19.83 -16.00 1.22
C GLU A 309 18.86 -16.99 1.89
N ASN A 310 18.86 -17.07 3.22
CA ASN A 310 17.91 -17.89 3.97
C ASN A 310 16.47 -17.37 3.83
N ALA A 311 16.27 -16.05 3.88
CA ALA A 311 14.96 -15.44 3.64
C ALA A 311 14.44 -15.79 2.24
N ARG A 312 15.29 -15.67 1.20
CA ARG A 312 14.96 -16.05 -0.18
C ARG A 312 14.56 -17.53 -0.31
N ARG A 313 15.30 -18.46 0.31
CA ARG A 313 14.96 -19.89 0.31
C ARG A 313 13.60 -20.16 0.95
N ARG A 314 13.35 -19.57 2.13
CA ARG A 314 12.03 -19.66 2.79
C ARG A 314 10.92 -19.10 1.91
N ARG A 315 11.17 -18.04 1.12
CA ARG A 315 10.16 -17.51 0.19
C ARG A 315 9.80 -18.49 -0.91
N MET A 316 10.78 -19.21 -1.45
CA MET A 316 10.51 -20.28 -2.41
C MET A 316 9.63 -21.37 -1.80
N GLU A 317 9.90 -21.76 -0.55
CA GLU A 317 9.09 -22.74 0.18
C GLU A 317 7.65 -22.24 0.43
N GLU A 318 7.47 -20.98 0.82
CA GLU A 318 6.13 -20.41 1.03
C GLU A 318 5.36 -20.22 -0.28
N PHE A 319 6.04 -19.79 -1.35
CA PHE A 319 5.47 -19.70 -2.69
C PHE A 319 4.94 -21.05 -3.16
N GLN A 320 5.70 -22.13 -2.95
CA GLN A 320 5.30 -23.48 -3.38
C GLN A 320 3.95 -23.90 -2.77
N LYS A 321 3.68 -23.56 -1.51
CA LYS A 321 2.38 -23.84 -0.85
C LYS A 321 1.22 -23.11 -1.54
N SER A 322 1.42 -21.85 -1.92
CA SER A 322 0.40 -21.09 -2.66
C SER A 322 0.22 -21.62 -4.09
N SER A 323 1.32 -22.02 -4.75
CA SER A 323 1.32 -22.62 -6.08
C SER A 323 0.51 -23.92 -6.12
N GLU A 324 0.77 -24.83 -5.17
CA GLU A 324 0.05 -26.10 -5.07
C GLU A 324 -1.45 -25.92 -4.83
N LEU A 325 -1.84 -24.93 -4.03
CA LEU A 325 -3.26 -24.61 -3.82
C LEU A 325 -3.94 -24.12 -5.10
N ILE A 326 -3.28 -23.25 -5.87
CA ILE A 326 -3.86 -22.60 -7.05
C ILE A 326 -3.87 -23.53 -8.27
N PHE A 327 -2.76 -24.26 -8.49
CA PHE A 327 -2.48 -25.00 -9.71
C PHE A 327 -2.47 -26.51 -9.53
N GLY A 328 -2.49 -27.03 -8.29
CA GLY A 328 -2.49 -28.47 -8.04
C GLY A 328 -3.70 -29.13 -8.70
N LYS A 329 -3.45 -30.23 -9.42
CA LYS A 329 -4.46 -30.99 -10.16
C LYS A 329 -4.51 -32.45 -9.72
N ASN A 330 -5.68 -33.05 -9.88
CA ASN A 330 -5.88 -34.48 -9.68
C ASN A 330 -5.46 -35.26 -10.94
N SER A 331 -5.54 -36.59 -10.88
CA SER A 331 -5.18 -37.48 -12.01
C SER A 331 -6.07 -37.31 -13.26
N LYS A 332 -7.19 -36.60 -13.15
CA LYS A 332 -8.10 -36.27 -14.26
C LYS A 332 -7.80 -34.90 -14.88
N GLY A 333 -6.81 -34.18 -14.37
CA GLY A 333 -6.45 -32.84 -14.85
C GLY A 333 -7.33 -31.71 -14.31
N GLU A 334 -8.21 -32.00 -13.34
CA GLU A 334 -9.06 -31.02 -12.67
C GLU A 334 -8.31 -30.40 -11.49
N TYR A 335 -8.52 -29.12 -11.21
CA TYR A 335 -7.92 -28.47 -10.05
C TYR A 335 -8.38 -29.12 -8.74
N ASN A 336 -7.44 -29.39 -7.83
CA ASN A 336 -7.71 -29.96 -6.51
C ASN A 336 -8.63 -29.07 -5.66
N VAL A 337 -8.57 -27.75 -5.90
CA VAL A 337 -9.41 -26.75 -5.25
C VAL A 337 -9.92 -25.76 -6.29
N SER A 338 -11.25 -25.55 -6.34
CA SER A 338 -11.85 -24.54 -7.23
C SER A 338 -11.52 -23.13 -6.74
N SER A 339 -11.55 -22.15 -7.64
CA SER A 339 -11.33 -20.74 -7.29
C SER A 339 -12.41 -20.21 -6.34
N ASP A 340 -13.65 -20.70 -6.43
CA ASP A 340 -14.72 -20.37 -5.48
C ASP A 340 -14.37 -20.81 -4.05
N VAL A 341 -13.84 -22.02 -3.87
CA VAL A 341 -13.43 -22.51 -2.55
C VAL A 341 -12.25 -21.72 -2.01
N ILE A 342 -11.27 -21.40 -2.87
CA ILE A 342 -10.13 -20.56 -2.48
C ILE A 342 -10.62 -19.18 -2.06
N ALA A 343 -11.43 -18.53 -2.90
CA ALA A 343 -11.94 -17.18 -2.65
C ALA A 343 -12.77 -17.10 -1.37
N LYS A 344 -13.68 -18.05 -1.16
CA LYS A 344 -14.53 -18.08 0.02
C LYS A 344 -13.73 -18.26 1.31
N GLN A 345 -12.78 -19.20 1.35
CA GLN A 345 -11.95 -19.38 2.53
C GLN A 345 -10.98 -18.21 2.74
N THR A 346 -10.46 -17.63 1.66
CA THR A 346 -9.60 -16.45 1.74
C THR A 346 -10.37 -15.28 2.34
N LYS A 347 -11.58 -14.97 1.84
CA LYS A 347 -12.45 -13.89 2.37
C LYS A 347 -12.62 -13.97 3.89
N THR A 348 -12.80 -15.16 4.46
CA THR A 348 -13.10 -15.30 5.90
C THR A 348 -12.01 -14.81 6.85
N ALA A 349 -10.77 -14.63 6.37
CA ALA A 349 -9.67 -14.14 7.21
C ALA A 349 -8.67 -13.27 6.43
N ILE A 350 -9.11 -12.58 5.37
CA ILE A 350 -8.25 -11.69 4.57
C ILE A 350 -8.04 -10.31 5.23
N CYS A 351 -8.78 -9.99 6.30
CA CYS A 351 -8.81 -8.68 6.97
C CYS A 351 -7.44 -8.00 7.12
N ARG A 352 -6.37 -8.71 7.49
CA ARG A 352 -5.01 -8.15 7.57
C ARG A 352 -4.40 -7.78 6.21
N VAL A 353 -4.58 -8.64 5.21
CA VAL A 353 -4.06 -8.43 3.84
C VAL A 353 -4.80 -7.29 3.16
N ASP A 354 -6.14 -7.28 3.29
CA ASP A 354 -7.01 -6.24 2.78
C ASP A 354 -6.67 -4.89 3.43
N THR A 355 -6.61 -4.84 4.76
CA THR A 355 -6.25 -3.60 5.43
C THR A 355 -4.81 -3.16 5.10
N ASN A 356 -3.84 -4.05 4.92
CA ASN A 356 -2.51 -3.66 4.41
C ASN A 356 -2.58 -2.98 3.03
N TYR A 357 -3.39 -3.50 2.12
CA TYR A 357 -3.66 -2.88 0.82
C TYR A 357 -4.29 -1.49 0.99
N LEU A 358 -5.38 -1.41 1.74
CA LEU A 358 -6.12 -0.17 1.94
C LEU A 358 -5.25 0.94 2.55
N GLN A 359 -4.37 0.61 3.51
CA GLN A 359 -3.43 1.59 4.09
C GLN A 359 -2.41 2.05 3.08
N SER A 360 -1.82 1.09 2.36
CA SER A 360 -0.79 1.40 1.38
C SER A 360 -1.36 2.31 0.30
N ARG A 361 -2.58 2.02 -0.14
CA ARG A 361 -3.30 2.86 -1.09
C ARG A 361 -3.58 4.22 -0.48
N ALA A 362 -4.23 4.29 0.69
CA ALA A 362 -4.63 5.56 1.30
C ALA A 362 -3.46 6.47 1.71
N ASN A 363 -2.31 5.89 2.04
CA ASN A 363 -1.12 6.63 2.44
C ASN A 363 -0.15 6.89 1.28
N GLY A 364 -0.53 6.57 0.04
CA GLY A 364 0.26 6.88 -1.15
C GLY A 364 1.51 6.01 -1.31
N ARG A 365 1.59 4.88 -0.61
CA ARG A 365 2.72 3.93 -0.70
C ARG A 365 2.65 3.04 -1.93
N MET A 366 1.44 2.85 -2.49
CA MET A 366 1.24 2.12 -3.74
C MET A 366 0.18 2.78 -4.62
N GLU A 367 0.41 2.71 -5.93
CA GLU A 367 -0.51 3.09 -6.99
C GLU A 367 -0.95 1.84 -7.77
N ALA A 368 -1.48 0.87 -7.03
CA ALA A 368 -1.88 -0.44 -7.54
C ALA A 368 -3.34 -0.74 -7.17
N SER A 369 -4.00 -1.54 -8.00
CA SER A 369 -5.32 -2.08 -7.69
C SER A 369 -5.19 -3.16 -6.62
N PHE A 370 -6.32 -3.61 -6.08
CA PHE A 370 -6.31 -4.76 -5.21
C PHE A 370 -5.78 -6.00 -5.94
N GLY A 371 -6.18 -6.21 -7.20
CA GLY A 371 -5.74 -7.32 -8.02
C GLY A 371 -4.23 -7.31 -8.26
N ASP A 372 -3.66 -6.16 -8.63
CA ASP A 372 -2.19 -5.99 -8.76
C ASP A 372 -1.47 -6.40 -7.47
N TYR A 373 -1.92 -5.82 -6.34
CA TYR A 373 -1.34 -6.08 -5.03
C TYR A 373 -1.45 -7.55 -4.62
N PHE A 374 -2.64 -8.14 -4.79
CA PHE A 374 -2.92 -9.49 -4.34
C PHE A 374 -2.17 -10.52 -5.20
N VAL A 375 -2.16 -10.36 -6.53
CA VAL A 375 -1.35 -11.19 -7.44
C VAL A 375 0.13 -11.13 -7.06
N ASN A 376 0.68 -9.94 -6.85
CA ASN A 376 2.07 -9.79 -6.44
C ASN A 376 2.36 -10.40 -5.06
N LYS A 377 1.43 -10.33 -4.10
CA LYS A 377 1.59 -11.04 -2.82
C LYS A 377 1.72 -12.56 -3.03
N ILE A 378 0.95 -13.14 -3.93
CA ILE A 378 1.02 -14.57 -4.25
C ILE A 378 2.33 -14.88 -4.98
N GLU A 379 2.66 -14.11 -6.02
CA GLU A 379 3.87 -14.30 -6.83
C GLU A 379 5.16 -14.14 -6.00
N MET A 380 5.18 -13.30 -4.96
CA MET A 380 6.32 -13.14 -4.05
C MET A 380 6.35 -14.17 -2.91
N GLY A 381 5.35 -15.04 -2.79
CA GLY A 381 5.19 -15.92 -1.62
C GLY A 381 5.02 -15.12 -0.32
N ASP A 382 4.47 -13.91 -0.39
CA ASP A 382 4.15 -13.07 0.76
C ASP A 382 2.82 -13.48 1.41
N ILE A 383 1.98 -14.21 0.69
CA ILE A 383 0.74 -14.79 1.22
C ILE A 383 0.70 -16.30 0.97
N ARG A 384 0.17 -17.04 1.94
CA ARG A 384 0.10 -18.51 1.87
C ARG A 384 -1.16 -19.07 2.53
N PRO A 385 -1.45 -20.37 2.35
CA PRO A 385 -2.54 -21.03 3.06
C PRO A 385 -2.46 -20.84 4.58
N GLY A 386 -3.61 -20.63 5.20
CA GLY A 386 -3.76 -20.57 6.66
C GLY A 386 -3.60 -21.93 7.33
N THR A 387 -3.44 -21.94 8.66
CA THR A 387 -3.43 -23.19 9.45
C THR A 387 -4.82 -23.80 9.59
N GLU A 388 -5.84 -22.95 9.73
CA GLU A 388 -7.25 -23.36 9.84
C GLU A 388 -7.96 -23.24 8.47
N GLN A 389 -7.72 -22.14 7.74
CA GLN A 389 -8.19 -21.94 6.37
C GLN A 389 -7.18 -22.54 5.39
N THR A 390 -7.04 -23.86 5.40
CA THR A 390 -6.01 -24.59 4.59
C THR A 390 -6.20 -24.45 3.08
N LYS A 391 -7.39 -24.03 2.63
CA LYS A 391 -7.67 -23.74 1.22
C LYS A 391 -7.80 -22.23 0.95
N GLY A 392 -7.52 -21.36 1.91
CA GLY A 392 -7.58 -19.91 1.78
C GLY A 392 -6.20 -19.26 1.94
N LEU A 393 -5.88 -18.28 1.10
CA LEU A 393 -4.63 -17.53 1.14
C LEU A 393 -4.72 -16.42 2.21
N VAL A 394 -4.60 -16.77 3.48
CA VAL A 394 -4.88 -15.83 4.59
C VAL A 394 -3.66 -15.47 5.43
N TRP A 395 -2.58 -16.24 5.32
CA TRP A 395 -1.39 -16.01 6.12
C TRP A 395 -0.47 -14.99 5.43
N ASP A 396 -0.54 -13.74 5.91
CA ASP A 396 0.30 -12.62 5.46
C ASP A 396 1.67 -12.61 6.15
N ASN A 397 2.74 -12.74 5.37
CA ASN A 397 4.11 -12.65 5.87
C ASN A 397 4.57 -11.19 6.07
N GLY A 398 3.81 -10.22 5.57
CA GLY A 398 3.98 -8.80 5.85
C GLY A 398 5.14 -8.14 5.11
N TYR A 399 5.60 -8.68 3.98
CA TYR A 399 6.60 -8.01 3.13
C TYR A 399 6.00 -6.80 2.43
N LEU A 400 4.82 -6.94 1.81
CA LEU A 400 4.04 -5.84 1.24
C LEU A 400 3.09 -5.26 2.31
N LYS A 401 3.63 -4.86 3.47
CA LYS A 401 2.86 -4.25 4.56
C LYS A 401 2.60 -2.78 4.31
N GLY A 402 1.42 -2.30 4.71
CA GLY A 402 1.03 -0.90 4.55
C GLY A 402 1.51 0.04 5.65
N TYR A 403 2.23 -0.47 6.65
CA TYR A 403 2.66 0.27 7.84
C TYR A 403 4.16 0.12 8.09
N GLU A 404 4.75 1.09 8.78
CA GLU A 404 6.13 1.04 9.23
C GLU A 404 6.25 0.54 10.66
N LYS A 405 5.41 1.10 11.55
CA LYS A 405 5.47 0.91 12.99
C LYS A 405 4.18 0.29 13.52
N THR A 406 4.30 -0.37 14.66
CA THR A 406 3.15 -0.86 15.43
C THR A 406 3.12 -0.19 16.79
N TYR A 407 1.93 0.05 17.30
CA TYR A 407 1.68 0.67 18.59
C TYR A 407 0.67 -0.22 19.34
N PRO A 408 1.05 -0.85 20.47
CA PRO A 408 2.40 -0.88 21.04
C PRO A 408 3.40 -1.63 20.14
N GLU A 409 4.70 -1.50 20.43
CA GLU A 409 5.75 -2.18 19.67
C GLU A 409 5.58 -3.72 19.70
N LYS A 410 6.20 -4.39 18.72
CA LYS A 410 5.89 -5.76 18.27
C LYS A 410 5.80 -6.80 19.40
N ASP A 411 6.61 -6.69 20.44
CA ASP A 411 6.74 -7.69 21.50
C ASP A 411 5.71 -7.55 22.64
N ALA A 412 4.84 -6.54 22.60
CA ALA A 412 3.84 -6.30 23.64
C ALA A 412 2.56 -7.16 23.50
N ILE A 413 2.36 -7.83 22.35
CA ILE A 413 1.13 -8.60 22.06
C ILE A 413 1.51 -9.86 21.27
N PRO A 414 1.01 -11.06 21.65
CA PRO A 414 1.28 -12.31 20.94
C PRO A 414 0.89 -12.29 19.46
N ASP A 415 1.75 -12.83 18.59
CA ASP A 415 1.52 -12.94 17.15
C ASP A 415 0.80 -14.27 16.79
N GLY A 416 -0.26 -14.17 15.96
CA GLY A 416 -0.97 -15.32 15.37
C GLY A 416 -2.36 -15.56 15.96
N PHE A 417 -3.28 -16.14 15.16
CA PHE A 417 -4.71 -16.32 15.49
C PHE A 417 -4.95 -16.92 16.88
N ASN A 418 -4.29 -18.04 17.18
CA ASN A 418 -4.42 -18.72 18.48
C ASN A 418 -3.75 -17.97 19.64
N ALA A 419 -2.67 -17.25 19.38
CA ALA A 419 -1.96 -16.49 20.42
C ALA A 419 -2.73 -15.21 20.79
N SER A 420 -3.37 -14.56 19.81
CA SER A 420 -4.26 -13.42 20.01
C SER A 420 -5.47 -13.78 20.87
N ASN A 421 -6.00 -15.00 20.75
CA ASN A 421 -7.07 -15.54 21.61
C ASN A 421 -6.65 -15.70 23.08
N ALA A 422 -5.35 -15.70 23.39
CA ALA A 422 -4.83 -15.80 24.74
C ALA A 422 -4.44 -14.44 25.35
N TYR A 423 -4.55 -13.34 24.59
CA TYR A 423 -4.18 -12.02 25.09
C TYR A 423 -5.21 -11.50 26.10
N THR A 424 -4.72 -10.97 27.23
CA THR A 424 -5.53 -10.46 28.35
C THR A 424 -5.19 -9.01 28.71
N GLY A 425 -4.46 -8.29 27.84
CA GLY A 425 -4.12 -6.89 28.07
C GLY A 425 -5.29 -5.95 27.81
N GLU A 426 -5.19 -4.73 28.34
CA GLU A 426 -6.21 -3.69 28.16
C GLU A 426 -6.14 -3.04 26.76
N PRO A 427 -7.29 -2.58 26.20
CA PRO A 427 -7.28 -1.80 24.97
C PRO A 427 -6.56 -0.47 25.16
N LEU A 428 -6.00 0.04 24.07
CA LEU A 428 -5.35 1.35 24.01
C LEU A 428 -6.35 2.46 24.33
N SER A 429 -5.91 3.41 25.14
CA SER A 429 -6.71 4.57 25.48
C SER A 429 -6.89 5.50 24.26
N HIS A 430 -8.02 6.20 24.22
CA HIS A 430 -8.26 7.26 23.24
C HIS A 430 -7.11 8.27 23.21
N GLU A 431 -6.63 8.69 24.38
CA GLU A 431 -5.56 9.69 24.50
C GLU A 431 -4.26 9.22 23.84
N TYR A 432 -3.89 7.96 24.06
CA TYR A 432 -2.70 7.37 23.44
C TYR A 432 -2.83 7.33 21.92
N ILE A 433 -3.98 6.87 21.40
CA ILE A 433 -4.22 6.82 19.95
C ILE A 433 -4.23 8.22 19.35
N HIS A 434 -4.90 9.17 19.99
CA HIS A 434 -5.06 10.53 19.48
C HIS A 434 -3.74 11.31 19.53
N GLN A 435 -3.11 11.41 20.70
CA GLN A 435 -1.92 12.25 20.90
C GLN A 435 -0.63 11.62 20.41
N GLN A 436 -0.45 10.31 20.57
CA GLN A 436 0.84 9.67 20.29
C GLN A 436 0.88 9.01 18.91
N VAL A 437 -0.23 8.38 18.51
CA VAL A 437 -0.25 7.61 17.26
C VAL A 437 -0.73 8.45 16.08
N THR A 438 -1.83 9.20 16.22
CA THR A 438 -2.49 9.89 15.10
C THR A 438 -2.25 11.39 15.02
N ALA A 439 -1.54 12.00 15.97
CA ALA A 439 -1.29 13.45 15.99
C ALA A 439 -0.67 14.02 14.69
N ASN A 440 0.24 13.27 14.06
CA ASN A 440 0.90 13.69 12.81
C ASN A 440 0.26 13.09 11.54
N MET A 441 -0.92 12.47 11.68
CA MET A 441 -1.65 11.94 10.54
C MET A 441 -2.23 13.11 9.73
N LYS A 442 -2.28 12.96 8.41
CA LYS A 442 -2.77 13.98 7.48
C LYS A 442 -4.16 13.60 6.94
N PRO A 443 -4.97 14.58 6.53
CA PRO A 443 -6.17 14.32 5.76
C PRO A 443 -5.93 13.36 4.58
N GLY A 444 -6.80 12.37 4.47
CA GLY A 444 -6.73 11.32 3.45
C GLY A 444 -5.90 10.10 3.83
N GLN A 445 -5.14 10.15 4.92
CA GLN A 445 -4.40 8.98 5.40
C GLN A 445 -5.33 8.00 6.12
N ALA A 446 -4.90 6.74 6.21
CA ALA A 446 -5.54 5.72 7.02
C ALA A 446 -4.52 4.93 7.86
N ILE A 447 -4.98 4.37 8.98
CA ILE A 447 -4.24 3.44 9.83
C ILE A 447 -5.01 2.14 9.97
N GLN A 448 -4.28 1.03 10.09
CA GLN A 448 -4.85 -0.25 10.48
C GLN A 448 -5.02 -0.27 11.99
N VAL A 449 -6.13 -0.85 12.44
CA VAL A 449 -6.32 -1.17 13.85
C VAL A 449 -6.67 -2.65 13.98
N TRP A 450 -6.19 -3.27 15.05
CA TRP A 450 -6.61 -4.59 15.50
C TRP A 450 -7.52 -4.43 16.72
N VAL A 451 -8.67 -5.10 16.67
CA VAL A 451 -9.74 -4.97 17.66
C VAL A 451 -10.25 -6.32 18.13
N ASP A 452 -10.96 -6.30 19.26
CA ASP A 452 -11.76 -7.43 19.76
C ASP A 452 -12.87 -7.79 18.77
N THR A 453 -13.04 -9.05 18.37
CA THR A 453 -14.21 -9.48 17.56
C THR A 453 -15.43 -9.84 18.38
N ASP A 454 -15.23 -10.29 19.61
CA ASP A 454 -16.28 -10.93 20.39
C ASP A 454 -17.11 -9.89 21.16
N SER A 455 -16.57 -8.74 21.54
CA SER A 455 -17.33 -7.65 22.17
C SER A 455 -17.73 -6.51 21.21
N TYR A 456 -17.29 -6.58 19.96
CA TYR A 456 -17.49 -5.50 18.99
C TYR A 456 -18.97 -5.25 18.68
N GLY A 457 -19.47 -4.11 19.12
CA GLY A 457 -20.87 -3.69 18.89
C GLY A 457 -21.89 -4.24 19.89
N ASP A 458 -21.44 -4.95 20.95
CA ASP A 458 -22.31 -5.40 22.06
C ASP A 458 -21.85 -4.80 23.40
N LEU A 459 -22.68 -3.88 23.93
CA LEU A 459 -22.42 -3.15 25.16
C LEU A 459 -22.44 -4.01 26.43
N TYR A 460 -22.97 -5.22 26.36
CA TYR A 460 -23.23 -6.07 27.52
C TYR A 460 -22.30 -7.27 27.61
N ARG A 461 -21.38 -7.45 26.65
CA ARG A 461 -20.39 -8.51 26.71
C ARG A 461 -19.24 -8.15 27.65
N VAL A 462 -19.30 -8.71 28.85
CA VAL A 462 -18.26 -8.59 29.88
C VAL A 462 -17.27 -9.73 29.70
N ASN A 463 -15.98 -9.41 29.62
CA ASN A 463 -14.86 -10.36 29.66
C ASN A 463 -14.64 -11.21 28.39
N THR A 464 -14.37 -10.54 27.27
CA THR A 464 -14.00 -11.21 26.01
C THR A 464 -12.48 -11.16 25.83
N LYS A 465 -11.88 -12.34 25.66
CA LYS A 465 -10.60 -12.44 24.96
C LYS A 465 -10.75 -11.73 23.61
N PRO A 466 -9.70 -11.10 23.04
CA PRO A 466 -9.81 -10.33 21.79
C PRO A 466 -10.40 -11.10 20.61
N GLY A 467 -10.48 -12.44 20.70
CA GLY A 467 -11.10 -13.26 19.70
C GLY A 467 -10.37 -13.19 18.35
N PRO A 468 -10.92 -13.83 17.31
CA PRO A 468 -10.28 -13.95 16.00
C PRO A 468 -10.02 -12.60 15.29
N ASN A 469 -8.87 -11.98 15.58
CA ASN A 469 -8.10 -11.09 14.70
C ASN A 469 -8.90 -10.23 13.68
N HIS A 470 -9.81 -9.36 14.15
CA HIS A 470 -10.43 -8.38 13.24
C HIS A 470 -9.53 -7.17 13.07
N TYR A 471 -9.25 -6.84 11.81
CA TYR A 471 -8.48 -5.67 11.43
C TYR A 471 -9.38 -4.77 10.62
N PHE A 472 -9.39 -3.46 10.89
CA PHE A 472 -10.08 -2.52 10.02
C PHE A 472 -9.34 -1.18 9.91
N LYS A 473 -9.91 -0.21 9.18
CA LYS A 473 -9.31 1.12 8.98
C LYS A 473 -9.94 2.22 9.81
N ILE A 474 -9.08 3.10 10.28
CA ILE A 474 -9.46 4.45 10.71
C ILE A 474 -8.81 5.42 9.74
N GLY A 475 -9.63 6.27 9.09
CA GLY A 475 -9.17 7.32 8.18
C GLY A 475 -9.10 8.67 8.87
N MET A 476 -8.41 9.65 8.29
CA MET A 476 -8.46 11.05 8.72
C MET A 476 -9.09 11.91 7.63
N ASP A 477 -10.14 12.64 7.98
CA ASP A 477 -10.89 13.49 7.05
C ASP A 477 -10.20 14.85 6.82
N GLU A 478 -10.74 15.66 5.90
CA GLU A 478 -10.25 17.01 5.59
C GLU A 478 -10.28 17.98 6.78
N LYS A 479 -11.07 17.68 7.81
CA LYS A 479 -11.20 18.46 9.05
C LYS A 479 -10.33 17.92 10.19
N GLY A 480 -9.49 16.91 9.94
CA GLY A 480 -8.63 16.27 10.94
C GLY A 480 -9.37 15.32 11.89
N ARG A 481 -10.63 14.96 11.60
CA ARG A 481 -11.43 14.02 12.39
C ARG A 481 -11.15 12.60 11.92
N LEU A 482 -11.16 11.66 12.87
CA LEU A 482 -10.95 10.25 12.58
C LEU A 482 -12.27 9.60 12.16
N PHE A 483 -12.28 8.89 11.02
CA PHE A 483 -13.43 8.19 10.47
C PHE A 483 -13.40 6.70 10.74
N TYR A 484 -14.59 6.16 11.01
CA TYR A 484 -14.81 4.73 11.15
C TYR A 484 -14.94 4.04 9.79
N LEU A 485 -13.92 3.29 9.37
CA LEU A 485 -13.86 2.65 8.04
C LEU A 485 -13.76 1.12 8.17
N ASN A 486 -14.73 0.52 8.87
CA ASN A 486 -14.81 -0.93 8.97
C ASN A 486 -15.41 -1.57 7.72
N HIS A 487 -14.59 -2.38 7.04
CA HIS A 487 -14.97 -3.05 5.80
C HIS A 487 -16.09 -4.09 5.96
N THR A 488 -16.42 -4.54 7.18
CA THR A 488 -17.57 -5.46 7.40
C THR A 488 -18.91 -4.74 7.49
N ASN A 489 -18.93 -3.40 7.47
CA ASN A 489 -20.12 -2.59 7.73
C ASN A 489 -20.77 -2.82 9.11
N GLN A 490 -20.05 -3.45 10.05
CA GLN A 490 -20.55 -3.71 11.39
C GLN A 490 -20.73 -2.39 12.14
N THR A 491 -21.90 -2.18 12.75
CA THR A 491 -22.18 -0.98 13.56
C THR A 491 -21.63 -1.15 14.98
N VAL A 492 -21.12 -0.07 15.56
CA VAL A 492 -20.72 -0.03 16.98
C VAL A 492 -21.78 0.70 17.79
N GLN A 493 -22.26 0.07 18.86
CA GLN A 493 -23.13 0.71 19.84
C GLN A 493 -22.28 1.34 20.95
N TYR A 494 -22.63 2.55 21.38
CA TYR A 494 -21.95 3.26 22.46
C TYR A 494 -22.94 4.15 23.25
N TYR A 495 -22.62 4.47 24.50
CA TYR A 495 -23.34 5.50 25.25
C TYR A 495 -22.66 6.85 25.06
N ASP A 496 -23.44 7.87 24.72
CA ASP A 496 -22.93 9.25 24.69
C ASP A 496 -22.81 9.86 26.09
N SER A 497 -22.34 11.11 26.15
CA SER A 497 -22.18 11.87 27.40
C SER A 497 -23.48 12.12 28.18
N ASN A 498 -24.65 11.89 27.57
CA ASN A 498 -25.96 11.98 28.21
C ASN A 498 -26.53 10.59 28.55
N SER A 499 -25.70 9.54 28.53
CA SER A 499 -26.10 8.15 28.73
C SER A 499 -27.15 7.67 27.73
N ARG A 500 -27.20 8.26 26.53
CA ARG A 500 -28.10 7.80 25.46
C ARG A 500 -27.37 6.82 24.56
N LEU A 501 -28.08 5.78 24.16
CA LEU A 501 -27.57 4.78 23.23
C LEU A 501 -27.45 5.39 21.83
N GLN A 502 -26.25 5.33 21.26
CA GLN A 502 -25.91 5.81 19.93
C GLN A 502 -25.30 4.70 19.07
N ARG A 503 -25.24 4.95 17.77
CA ARG A 503 -24.67 4.03 16.76
C ARG A 503 -23.59 4.74 15.96
N LEU A 504 -22.42 4.12 15.85
CA LEU A 504 -21.33 4.53 14.97
C LEU A 504 -21.31 3.60 13.75
N GLU A 505 -21.59 4.16 12.59
CA GLU A 505 -21.71 3.46 11.31
C GLU A 505 -20.56 3.81 10.36
N TYR A 506 -20.36 2.96 9.35
CA TYR A 506 -19.30 3.15 8.36
C TYR A 506 -19.30 4.56 7.76
N GLY A 507 -18.12 5.18 7.70
CA GLY A 507 -17.92 6.51 7.13
C GLY A 507 -18.31 7.67 8.06
N GLN A 508 -18.68 7.40 9.32
CA GLN A 508 -18.96 8.44 10.31
C GLN A 508 -17.72 8.87 11.11
N PRO A 509 -17.65 10.14 11.57
CA PRO A 509 -16.63 10.58 12.53
C PRO A 509 -16.75 9.76 13.82
N ILE A 510 -15.62 9.34 14.37
CA ILE A 510 -15.57 8.61 15.65
C ILE A 510 -15.64 9.63 16.78
N PRO A 511 -16.77 9.70 17.53
CA PRO A 511 -16.87 10.58 18.69
C PRO A 511 -16.01 10.06 19.84
N LYS A 512 -15.64 10.95 20.76
CA LYS A 512 -14.78 10.61 21.92
C LYS A 512 -15.35 9.44 22.71
N GLU A 513 -16.66 9.42 22.88
CA GLU A 513 -17.43 8.44 23.64
C GLU A 513 -17.43 7.04 23.00
N ALA A 514 -17.21 6.92 21.68
CA ALA A 514 -17.20 5.62 21.00
C ALA A 514 -15.86 4.87 21.15
N TRP A 515 -14.75 5.57 21.45
CA TRP A 515 -13.41 4.96 21.49
C TRP A 515 -13.26 3.77 22.45
N PRO A 516 -13.78 3.80 23.68
CA PRO A 516 -13.71 2.65 24.58
C PRO A 516 -14.42 1.41 24.04
N TYR A 517 -15.46 1.61 23.21
CA TYR A 517 -16.27 0.53 22.63
C TYR A 517 -15.66 -0.06 21.35
N LEU A 518 -14.71 0.64 20.73
CA LEU A 518 -13.94 0.09 19.61
C LEU A 518 -12.93 -0.98 20.05
N ARG A 519 -12.52 -0.95 21.34
CA ARG A 519 -11.57 -1.92 21.95
C ARG A 519 -10.36 -2.21 21.05
N ILE A 520 -9.62 -1.15 20.72
CA ILE A 520 -8.42 -1.23 19.88
C ILE A 520 -7.22 -1.64 20.72
N PHE A 521 -6.58 -2.74 20.37
CA PHE A 521 -5.40 -3.23 21.10
C PHE A 521 -4.08 -2.90 20.40
N ARG A 522 -4.10 -2.74 19.07
CA ARG A 522 -2.91 -2.39 18.29
C ARG A 522 -3.26 -1.49 17.12
N VAL A 523 -2.43 -0.49 16.88
CA VAL A 523 -2.44 0.36 15.70
C VAL A 523 -1.22 0.07 14.85
N TYR A 524 -1.40 0.00 13.54
CA TYR A 524 -0.32 -0.13 12.58
C TYR A 524 -0.28 1.13 11.72
N LYS A 525 0.85 1.85 11.76
CA LYS A 525 1.04 3.15 11.10
C LYS A 525 2.21 3.11 10.12
#